data_AF-O69099-F1
#
_entry.id   AF-O69099-F1
#
_cell.length_a   1.000
_cell.length_b   1.000
_cell.length_c   1.000
_cell.angle_alpha   90.00
_cell.angle_beta   90.00
_cell.angle_gamma   90.00
#
_symmetry.space_group_name_H-M   'P 1'
#
loop_
_entity.id
_entity.type
_entity.pdbx_description
1 polymer ?
#
loop_
_entity_poly.entity_id
_entity_poly.type
_entity_poly.pdbx_seq_one_letter_code
_entity_poly.pdbx_strand_id
1 'polypeptide(L)'
;IGTELVAFQQWLQTLGVVPVIAALRQKALAIQAETMKSIERKLPHLSERDRKVLNKHTKSIINQLLRDPILRAKELAAEPNAEEALQLFYENFQLFEDAVERKSKKKKMVSVLLIPLCSP
;
A
#
# COMPACT_ATOMS: atom_id res chain seq x y z
N ILE A 1 -12.37 33.39 -3.72
CA ILE A 1 -11.21 32.97 -4.54
C ILE A 1 -10.10 32.35 -3.67
N GLY A 2 -9.66 32.97 -2.57
CA GLY A 2 -8.58 32.39 -1.73
C GLY A 2 -8.91 31.08 -0.99
N THR A 3 -10.18 30.83 -0.64
CA THR A 3 -10.61 29.64 0.11
C THR A 3 -10.66 28.36 -0.74
N GLU A 4 -11.08 28.45 -2.01
CA GLU A 4 -11.10 27.31 -2.94
C GLU A 4 -9.70 26.84 -3.30
N LEU A 5 -8.73 27.76 -3.42
CA LEU A 5 -7.34 27.42 -3.71
C LEU A 5 -6.68 26.65 -2.56
N VAL A 6 -6.99 27.01 -1.31
CA VAL A 6 -6.50 26.31 -0.11
C VAL A 6 -7.14 24.91 0.01
N ALA A 7 -8.45 24.80 -0.22
CA ALA A 7 -9.14 23.51 -0.21
C ALA A 7 -8.62 22.58 -1.32
N PHE A 8 -8.33 23.14 -2.51
CA PHE A 8 -7.73 22.41 -3.62
C PHE A 8 -6.31 21.93 -3.31
N GLN A 9 -5.47 22.74 -2.65
CA GLN A 9 -4.13 22.33 -2.22
C GLN A 9 -4.18 21.23 -1.16
N GLN A 10 -5.06 21.33 -0.16
CA GLN A 10 -5.25 20.26 0.83
C GLN A 10 -5.72 18.96 0.16
N TRP A 11 -6.64 19.05 -0.81
CA TRP A 11 -7.09 17.91 -1.59
C TRP A 11 -5.95 17.27 -2.40
N LEU A 12 -5.11 18.07 -3.07
CA LEU A 12 -3.92 17.58 -3.77
C LEU A 12 -2.93 16.90 -2.82
N GLN A 13 -2.70 17.45 -1.62
CA GLN A 13 -1.85 16.82 -0.61
C GLN A 13 -2.40 15.48 -0.11
N THR A 14 -3.73 15.37 0.03
CA THR A 14 -4.35 14.07 0.36
C THR A 14 -4.20 13.01 -0.73
N LEU A 15 -3.93 13.38 -1.99
CA LEU A 15 -3.61 12.41 -3.04
C LEU A 15 -2.23 11.76 -2.86
N GLY A 16 -1.28 12.46 -2.21
CA GLY A 16 0.09 11.98 -1.98
C GLY A 16 0.18 10.90 -0.89
N VAL A 17 -0.71 10.93 0.11
CA VAL A 17 -0.68 9.95 1.22
C VAL A 17 -1.34 8.61 0.87
N VAL A 18 -2.34 8.61 -0.02
CA VAL A 18 -3.02 7.39 -0.46
C VAL A 18 -2.05 6.33 -1.02
N PRO A 19 -1.12 6.64 -1.95
CA PRO A 19 -0.16 5.66 -2.45
C PRO A 19 0.82 5.17 -1.36
N VAL A 20 1.17 6.00 -0.37
CA VAL A 20 1.99 5.62 0.80
C VAL A 20 1.28 4.55 1.61
N ILE A 21 0.03 4.82 2.02
CA ILE A 21 -0.79 3.90 2.81
C ILE A 21 -1.01 2.59 2.04
N ALA A 22 -1.22 2.67 0.72
CA ALA A 22 -1.39 1.49 -0.12
C ALA A 22 -0.13 0.63 -0.18
N ALA A 23 1.06 1.23 -0.32
CA ALA A 23 2.33 0.52 -0.31
C ALA A 23 2.57 -0.16 1.05
N LEU A 24 2.35 0.56 2.16
CA LEU A 24 2.50 0.01 3.51
C LEU A 24 1.60 -1.20 3.75
N ARG A 25 0.33 -1.14 3.32
CA ARG A 25 -0.61 -2.27 3.42
C ARG A 25 -0.18 -3.45 2.56
N GLN A 26 0.29 -3.20 1.34
CA GLN A 26 0.76 -4.28 0.47
C GLN A 26 1.97 -5.01 1.07
N LYS A 27 2.96 -4.27 1.54
CA LYS A 27 4.11 -4.83 2.26
C LYS A 27 3.68 -5.70 3.44
N ALA A 28 2.74 -5.21 4.26
CA ALA A 28 2.25 -5.98 5.41
C ALA A 28 1.52 -7.28 5.00
N LEU A 29 0.70 -7.23 3.93
CA LEU A 29 0.03 -8.43 3.39
C LEU A 29 1.02 -9.42 2.78
N ALA A 30 2.08 -8.94 2.13
CA ALA A 30 3.13 -9.81 1.60
C ALA A 30 3.87 -10.55 2.73
N ILE A 31 4.22 -9.85 3.81
CA ILE A 31 4.81 -10.44 5.01
C ILE A 31 3.86 -11.48 5.63
N GLN A 32 2.56 -11.16 5.71
CA GLN A 32 1.54 -12.10 6.21
C GLN A 32 1.51 -13.38 5.38
N ALA A 33 1.46 -13.25 4.05
CA ALA A 33 1.36 -14.36 3.14
C ALA A 33 2.58 -15.28 3.26
N GLU A 34 3.79 -14.71 3.32
CA GLU A 34 5.01 -15.48 3.50
C GLU A 34 5.05 -16.19 4.87
N THR A 35 4.59 -15.51 5.92
CA THR A 35 4.47 -16.10 7.25
C THR A 35 3.49 -17.28 7.25
N MET A 36 2.33 -17.13 6.61
CA MET A 36 1.34 -18.20 6.51
C MET A 36 1.87 -19.41 5.73
N LYS A 37 2.59 -19.19 4.62
CA LYS A 37 3.29 -20.28 3.90
C LYS A 37 4.28 -21.02 4.80
N SER A 38 5.07 -20.28 5.58
CA SER A 38 6.03 -20.87 6.52
C SER A 38 5.34 -21.71 7.60
N ILE A 39 4.21 -21.22 8.13
CA ILE A 39 3.36 -21.95 9.09
C ILE A 39 2.84 -23.24 8.46
N GLU A 40 2.25 -23.18 7.27
CA GLU A 40 1.68 -24.35 6.58
C GLU A 40 2.73 -25.41 6.29
N ARG A 41 3.95 -25.00 5.91
CA ARG A 41 5.08 -25.92 5.72
C ARG A 41 5.52 -26.59 7.03
N LYS A 42 5.57 -25.84 8.14
CA LYS A 42 6.03 -26.36 9.45
C LYS A 42 4.96 -27.16 10.19
N LEU A 43 3.69 -26.91 9.90
CA LEU A 43 2.53 -27.53 10.54
C LEU A 43 1.59 -28.13 9.46
N PRO A 44 2.03 -29.16 8.72
CA PRO A 44 1.26 -29.72 7.60
C PRO A 44 -0.06 -30.38 8.02
N HIS A 45 -0.23 -30.66 9.31
CA HIS A 45 -1.42 -31.30 9.89
C HIS A 45 -2.54 -30.30 10.26
N LEU A 46 -2.35 -28.99 10.08
CA LEU A 46 -3.38 -27.99 10.40
C LEU A 46 -4.66 -28.25 9.59
N SER A 47 -5.81 -28.20 10.24
CA SER A 47 -7.09 -28.27 9.53
C SER A 47 -7.33 -27.00 8.70
N GLU A 48 -8.33 -27.02 7.82
CA GLU A 48 -8.77 -25.80 7.10
C GLU A 48 -9.29 -24.74 8.09
N ARG A 49 -9.96 -25.17 9.17
CA ARG A 49 -10.45 -24.28 10.22
C ARG A 49 -9.31 -23.57 10.93
N ASP A 50 -8.26 -24.30 11.32
CA ASP A 50 -7.11 -23.72 12.03
C ASP A 50 -6.38 -22.70 11.14
N ARG A 51 -6.21 -23.03 9.85
CA ARG A 51 -5.64 -22.10 8.85
C ARG A 51 -6.46 -20.82 8.72
N LYS A 52 -7.80 -20.91 8.74
CA LYS A 52 -8.69 -19.73 8.72
C LYS A 52 -8.54 -18.89 9.99
N VAL A 53 -8.48 -19.53 11.15
CA VAL A 53 -8.29 -18.86 12.45
C VAL A 53 -6.95 -18.11 12.47
N LEU A 54 -5.85 -18.77 12.08
CA LEU A 54 -4.52 -18.16 11.99
C LEU A 54 -4.49 -16.98 11.00
N ASN A 55 -5.08 -17.14 9.81
CA ASN A 55 -5.22 -16.04 8.85
C ASN A 55 -5.99 -14.84 9.44
N LYS A 56 -7.08 -15.10 10.17
CA LYS A 56 -7.88 -14.05 10.83
C LYS A 56 -7.07 -13.31 11.89
N HIS A 57 -6.37 -14.04 12.76
CA HIS A 57 -5.58 -13.43 13.83
C HIS A 57 -4.37 -12.66 13.31
N THR A 58 -3.62 -13.22 12.35
CA THR A 58 -2.50 -12.51 11.72
C THR A 58 -2.96 -11.24 11.00
N LYS A 59 -4.09 -11.28 10.29
CA LYS A 59 -4.70 -10.09 9.68
C LYS A 59 -5.12 -9.07 10.74
N SER A 60 -5.68 -9.53 11.87
CA SER A 60 -6.06 -8.66 12.98
C SER A 60 -4.84 -7.94 13.58
N ILE A 61 -3.74 -8.66 13.80
CA ILE A 61 -2.48 -8.08 14.31
C ILE A 61 -1.97 -7.00 13.36
N ILE A 62 -1.91 -7.29 12.06
CA ILE A 62 -1.49 -6.32 11.04
C ILE A 62 -2.41 -5.10 11.05
N ASN A 63 -3.72 -5.32 11.07
CA ASN A 63 -4.68 -4.22 11.09
C ASN A 63 -4.55 -3.35 12.33
N GLN A 64 -4.20 -3.91 13.49
CA GLN A 64 -3.96 -3.15 14.73
C GLN A 64 -2.65 -2.38 14.64
N LEU A 65 -1.56 -3.04 14.22
CA LEU A 65 -0.24 -2.44 14.04
C LEU A 65 -0.25 -1.27 13.05
N LEU A 66 -1.04 -1.37 11.97
CA LEU A 66 -1.11 -0.35 10.94
C LEU A 66 -1.98 0.85 11.29
N ARG A 67 -2.74 0.86 12.40
CA ARG A 67 -3.61 2.00 12.76
C ARG A 67 -2.80 3.28 12.93
N ASP A 68 -1.81 3.26 13.81
CA ASP A 68 -1.08 4.46 14.21
C ASP A 68 -0.15 4.97 13.09
N PRO A 69 0.60 4.11 12.37
CA PRO A 69 1.39 4.55 11.21
C PRO A 69 0.53 5.16 10.10
N ILE A 70 -0.67 4.62 9.84
CA ILE A 70 -1.59 5.19 8.84
C ILE A 70 -2.12 6.53 9.31
N LEU A 71 -2.45 6.67 10.59
CA LEU A 71 -2.87 7.95 11.16
C LEU A 71 -1.75 8.98 11.02
N ARG A 72 -0.53 8.63 11.44
CA ARG A 72 0.63 9.53 11.35
C ARG A 72 0.93 9.94 9.91
N ALA A 73 0.84 9.02 8.95
CA ALA A 73 1.01 9.35 7.53
C ALA A 73 -0.02 10.40 7.05
N LYS A 74 -1.28 10.31 7.51
CA LYS A 74 -2.31 11.29 7.17
C LYS A 74 -2.05 12.66 7.80
N GLU A 75 -1.58 12.69 9.05
CA GLU A 75 -1.21 13.92 9.73
C GLU A 75 -0.03 14.61 9.03
N LEU A 76 1.02 13.86 8.69
CA LEU A 76 2.17 14.36 7.93
C LEU A 76 1.76 14.96 6.59
N ALA A 77 0.76 14.38 5.93
CA ALA A 77 0.25 14.88 4.66
C ALA A 77 -0.48 16.23 4.75
N ALA A 78 -0.84 16.68 5.96
CA ALA A 78 -1.46 17.98 6.20
C ALA A 78 -0.45 19.04 6.67
N GLU A 79 0.82 18.67 6.89
CA GLU A 79 1.87 19.59 7.32
C GLU A 79 2.43 20.40 6.12
N PRO A 80 2.95 21.62 6.33
CA PRO A 80 3.49 22.45 5.24
C PRO A 80 4.62 21.78 4.43
N ASN A 81 5.38 20.89 5.06
CA ASN A 81 6.47 20.11 4.48
C ASN A 81 6.07 18.64 4.18
N ALA A 82 4.79 18.40 3.87
CA ALA A 82 4.24 17.07 3.63
C ALA A 82 5.06 16.19 2.66
N GLU A 83 5.62 16.77 1.59
CA GLU A 83 6.40 16.01 0.60
C GLU A 83 7.66 15.39 1.20
N GLU A 84 8.47 16.19 1.91
CA GLU A 84 9.68 15.71 2.60
C GLU A 84 9.34 14.72 3.72
N ALA A 85 8.30 15.01 4.51
CA ALA A 85 7.91 14.13 5.60
C ALA A 85 7.37 12.78 5.11
N LEU A 86 6.59 12.76 4.02
CA LEU A 86 6.14 11.52 3.40
C LEU A 86 7.28 10.76 2.72
N GLN A 87 8.29 11.45 2.18
CA GLN A 87 9.51 10.81 1.66
C GLN A 87 10.29 10.09 2.77
N LEU A 88 10.50 10.72 3.92
CA LEU A 88 11.11 10.06 5.08
C LEU A 88 10.27 8.87 5.57
N PHE A 89 8.95 8.98 5.52
CA PHE A 89 8.05 7.87 5.82
C PHE A 89 8.25 6.70 4.83
N TYR A 90 8.41 6.99 3.53
CA TYR A 90 8.75 6.00 2.51
C TYR A 90 10.06 5.28 2.82
N GLU A 91 11.08 6.01 3.28
CA GLU A 91 12.41 5.49 3.62
C GLU A 91 12.38 4.61 4.87
N ASN A 92 11.80 5.10 5.96
CA ASN A 92 11.72 4.38 7.23
C ASN A 92 10.98 3.04 7.09
N PHE A 93 9.92 3.01 6.29
CA PHE A 93 9.16 1.79 6.04
C PHE A 93 9.63 1.02 4.79
N GLN A 94 10.66 1.51 4.09
CA GLN A 94 11.22 0.95 2.85
C GLN A 94 10.10 0.55 1.87
N LEU A 95 9.30 1.53 1.45
CA LEU A 95 8.11 1.34 0.62
C LEU A 95 8.39 1.53 -0.88
N PHE A 96 9.67 1.60 -1.29
CA PHE A 96 10.10 1.91 -2.65
C PHE A 96 9.91 0.77 -3.65
N GLU A 97 9.97 -0.48 -3.21
CA GLU A 97 9.98 -1.64 -4.12
C GLU A 97 8.61 -1.89 -4.79
N ASP A 98 7.51 -1.53 -4.14
CA ASP A 98 6.16 -1.75 -4.70
C ASP A 98 5.73 -0.69 -5.74
N ALA A 99 6.37 0.49 -5.75
CA ALA A 99 6.04 1.56 -6.69
C ALA A 99 6.66 1.32 -8.09
N VAL A 100 7.85 0.71 -8.13
CA VAL A 100 8.58 0.42 -9.38
C VAL A 100 7.88 -0.67 -10.19
N GLU A 101 7.36 -1.71 -9.53
CA GLU A 101 6.54 -2.73 -10.20
C GLU A 101 5.25 -2.15 -10.79
N ARG A 102 4.60 -1.21 -10.09
CA ARG A 102 3.37 -0.57 -10.59
C ARG A 102 3.63 0.34 -11.78
N LYS A 103 4.74 1.11 -11.81
CA LYS A 103 5.12 1.89 -13.00
C LYS A 103 5.47 1.00 -14.20
N SER A 104 6.12 -0.15 -13.96
CA SER A 104 6.40 -1.15 -15.00
C SER A 104 5.13 -1.83 -15.52
N LYS A 105 4.21 -2.25 -14.64
CA LYS A 105 2.91 -2.86 -15.01
C LYS A 105 1.98 -1.85 -15.71
N LYS A 106 1.95 -0.58 -15.29
CA LYS A 106 1.15 0.48 -15.94
C LYS A 106 1.71 0.85 -17.32
N LYS A 107 3.04 0.91 -17.51
CA LYS A 107 3.67 1.05 -18.84
C LYS A 107 3.34 -0.13 -19.76
N LYS A 108 3.40 -1.37 -19.25
CA LYS A 108 3.04 -2.59 -20.02
C LYS A 108 1.55 -2.65 -20.37
N MET A 109 0.66 -2.22 -19.49
CA MET A 109 -0.79 -2.23 -19.75
C MET A 109 -1.20 -1.19 -20.81
N VAL A 110 -0.57 0.00 -20.80
CA VAL A 110 -0.81 1.04 -21.81
C VAL A 110 -0.24 0.65 -23.18
N SER A 111 0.90 -0.07 -23.24
CA SER A 111 1.44 -0.53 -24.53
C SER A 111 0.62 -1.64 -25.19
N VAL A 112 -0.07 -2.48 -24.40
CA VAL A 112 -0.94 -3.55 -24.92
C VAL A 112 -2.27 -2.99 -25.44
N LEU A 113 -2.78 -1.90 -24.85
CA LEU A 113 -4.03 -1.27 -25.26
C LEU A 113 -3.90 -0.36 -26.50
N LEU A 114 -2.67 -0.10 -26.97
CA LEU A 114 -2.39 0.75 -28.12
C LEU A 114 -2.17 -0.02 -29.44
N ILE A 115 -2.42 -1.33 -29.48
CA ILE A 115 -2.45 -2.06 -30.75
C ILE A 115 -3.71 -1.58 -31.49
N PRO A 116 -3.59 -0.85 -32.61
CA PRO A 116 -4.75 -0.46 -33.37
C PRO A 116 -5.42 -1.74 -33.87
N LEU A 117 -6.70 -1.88 -33.59
CA LEU A 117 -7.60 -2.70 -34.38
C LEU A 117 -7.54 -2.17 -35.82
N CYS A 118 -6.60 -2.68 -36.60
CA CYS A 118 -6.59 -2.53 -38.05
C CYS A 118 -6.55 -3.92 -38.64
N SER A 119 -7.62 -4.19 -39.38
CA SER A 119 -8.01 -5.42 -40.05
C SER A 119 -7.02 -5.82 -41.17
N PRO A 120 -7.28 -6.90 -41.92
CA PRO A 120 -8.36 -6.89 -42.93
C PRO A 120 -9.55 -7.79 -42.59
#